data_AF-A0A6L7CWJ9-F1
#
_entry.id   AF-A0A6L7CWJ9-F1
#
_cell.length_a   1.000
_cell.length_b   1.000
_cell.length_c   1.000
_cell.angle_alpha   90.00
_cell.angle_beta   90.00
_cell.angle_gamma   90.00
#
_symmetry.space_group_name_H-M   'P 1'
#
loop_
_entity.id
_entity.type
_entity.pdbx_description
1 polymer ?
#
loop_
_entity_poly.entity_id
_entity_poly.type
_entity_poly.pdbx_seq_one_letter_code
_entity_poly.pdbx_strand_id
1 'polypeptide(L)' 'KAGFVTRDARQVERKKVGLRKARRRPQFSKR' A
#
# COMPACT_ATOMS: atom_id res chain seq x y z
N LYS A 1 24.50 2.18 14.32
CA LYS A 1 24.03 3.59 14.22
C LYS A 1 22.52 3.56 13.97
N ALA A 2 21.71 4.19 14.82
CA ALA A 2 20.26 3.94 14.91
C ALA A 2 19.37 4.88 14.06
N GLY A 3 19.84 5.32 12.89
CA GLY A 3 18.98 5.98 11.88
C GLY A 3 18.38 7.35 12.24
N PHE A 4 18.80 7.99 13.33
CA PHE A 4 18.16 9.21 13.86
C PHE A 4 18.27 10.48 12.99
N VAL A 5 19.12 10.48 11.96
CA VAL A 5 19.36 11.65 11.10
C VAL A 5 18.67 11.51 9.74
N THR A 6 18.21 10.31 9.37
CA THR A 6 17.56 10.08 8.08
C THR A 6 16.07 10.36 8.15
N ARG A 7 15.55 11.19 7.24
CA ARG A 7 14.11 11.38 7.08
C ARG A 7 13.49 10.16 6.41
N ASP A 8 12.36 9.73 6.94
CA ASP A 8 11.58 8.64 6.38
C ASP A 8 10.98 9.02 5.01
N ALA A 9 11.29 8.22 3.99
CA ALA A 9 10.80 8.41 2.63
C ALA A 9 9.45 7.73 2.36
N ARG A 10 8.85 7.04 3.35
CA ARG A 10 7.58 6.34 3.16
C ARG A 10 6.47 7.31 2.76
N GLN A 11 5.72 6.94 1.74
CA GLN A 11 4.57 7.68 1.22
C GLN A 11 3.37 6.74 1.11
N VAL A 12 2.17 7.31 1.22
CA VAL A 12 0.94 6.53 1.04
C VAL A 12 0.83 6.08 -0.42
N GLU A 13 0.74 4.78 -0.62
CA GLU A 13 0.52 4.24 -1.96
C GLU A 13 -0.88 4.60 -2.46
N ARG A 14 -0.96 5.00 -3.73
CA ARG A 14 -2.24 5.33 -4.38
C ARG A 14 -3.16 4.11 -4.51
N LYS A 15 -4.47 4.35 -4.44
CA LYS A 15 -5.49 3.35 -4.80
C LYS A 15 -5.38 2.99 -6.28
N LYS A 16 -5.50 1.70 -6.60
CA LYS A 16 -5.58 1.21 -7.98
C LYS A 16 -7.03 0.91 -8.34
N VAL A 17 -7.40 1.16 -9.60
CA VAL A 17 -8.75 0.89 -10.11
C VAL A 17 -9.07 -0.61 -9.94
N GLY A 18 -10.31 -0.91 -9.54
CA GLY A 18 -10.75 -2.27 -9.22
C GLY A 18 -10.31 -2.80 -7.84
N LEU A 19 -9.50 -2.06 -7.09
CA LEU A 19 -9.10 -2.43 -5.72
C LEU A 19 -9.86 -1.64 -4.65
N ARG A 20 -10.06 -2.26 -3.49
CA ARG A 20 -10.65 -1.59 -2.31
C ARG A 20 -9.67 -0.60 -1.66
N LYS A 21 -8.37 -0.90 -1.70
CA LYS A 21 -7.25 -0.02 -1.24
C LYS A 21 -6.06 -0.14 -2.19
N ALA A 22 -4.90 0.44 -1.87
CA ALA A 22 -3.68 0.35 -2.69
C ALA A 22 -3.33 -1.09 -3.11
N ARG A 23 -3.52 -2.07 -2.21
CA ARG A 23 -3.24 -3.50 -2.46
C ARG A 23 -4.42 -4.44 -2.22
N ARG A 24 -5.43 -4.04 -1.43
CA ARG A 24 -6.54 -4.92 -1.04
C ARG A 24 -7.50 -5.19 -2.20
N ARG A 25 -7.54 -6.43 -2.66
CA ARG A 25 -8.46 -6.91 -3.70
C ARG A 25 -9.85 -7.21 -3.11
N PRO A 26 -10.94 -7.05 -3.88
CA PRO A 26 -12.21 -7.68 -3.55
C PRO A 26 -12.05 -9.22 -3.55
N GLN A 27 -12.95 -9.91 -2.84
CA GLN A 27 -12.99 -11.36 -2.87
C GLN A 27 -13.36 -11.82 -4.28
N PHE A 28 -12.60 -12.77 -4.82
CA PHE A 28 -12.90 -13.37 -6.12
C PHE A 28 -13.75 -14.63 -5.93
N SER A 29 -14.92 -14.68 -6.58
CA SER A 29 -15.77 -15.86 -6.63
C SER A 29 -15.51 -16.62 -7.94
N LYS A 30 -14.79 -17.75 -7.84
CA LYS A 30 -14.71 -18.75 -8.92
C LYS A 30 -15.97 -19.61 -8.84
N ARG A 31 -17.00 -19.26 -9.61
CA ARG A 31 -18.15 -20.12 -9.88
C ARG A 31 -18.39 -20.08 -11.37
#